data_AF-A0A3C0J226-F1
#
_entry.id   AF-A0A3C0J226-F1
#
_cell.length_a   1.000
_cell.length_b   1.000
_cell.length_c   1.000
_cell.angle_alpha   90.00
_cell.angle_beta   90.00
_cell.angle_gamma   90.00
#
_symmetry.space_group_name_H-M   'P 1'
#
loop_
_entity.id
_entity.type
_entity.pdbx_description
1 polymer ?
#
loop_
_entity_poly.entity_id
_entity_poly.type
_entity_poly.pdbx_seq_one_letter_code
_entity_poly.pdbx_strand_id
1 'polypeptide(L)'
;MYTNMLKHGSALRGCIAVADLRRIMVSVPSSLLDEVDVFGRTLGLNRSEVVREAVRMFMTEHARSELGKKLKAGYSEMASINSQMAEECAAAEEEAFVNYERFLAGGD
;
A
#
# COMPACT_ATOMS: atom_id res chain seq x y z
N MET A 1 18.99 3.67 5.15
CA MET A 1 17.82 2.82 5.43
C MET A 1 17.31 3.16 6.82
N TYR A 2 16.09 3.71 6.89
CA TYR A 2 15.24 3.93 8.08
C TYR A 2 15.76 4.81 9.23
N THR A 3 15.81 6.12 8.99
CA THR A 3 15.74 7.13 10.07
C THR A 3 14.53 8.03 9.84
N ASN A 4 13.34 7.52 10.15
CA ASN A 4 12.22 8.33 10.64
C ASN A 4 11.05 7.43 11.08
N MET A 5 11.27 6.73 12.20
CA MET A 5 10.24 5.99 12.93
C MET A 5 10.11 6.56 14.34
N LEU A 6 9.74 7.83 14.48
CA LEU A 6 9.32 8.40 15.75
C LEU A 6 8.31 9.53 15.53
N LYS A 7 7.05 9.20 15.22
CA LYS A 7 5.85 9.96 15.66
C LYS A 7 4.61 9.05 15.70
N HIS A 8 4.68 7.93 16.41
CA HIS A 8 3.47 7.29 16.94
C HIS A 8 3.30 7.75 18.39
N GLY A 9 2.55 8.84 18.57
CA GLY A 9 2.05 9.27 19.87
C GLY A 9 0.61 8.81 20.03
N SER A 10 0.41 7.75 20.81
CA SER A 10 -0.90 7.32 21.29
C SER A 10 -1.33 8.16 22.50
N ALA A 11 -2.61 8.55 22.48
CA ALA A 11 -3.48 8.87 23.61
C ALA A 11 -3.04 9.98 24.59
N LEU A 12 -3.54 11.20 24.35
CA LEU A 12 -3.95 12.11 25.41
C LEU A 12 -5.26 12.79 25.00
N ARG A 13 -6.32 12.53 25.77
CA ARG A 13 -7.56 13.32 25.75
C ARG A 13 -7.20 14.81 25.84
N GLY A 14 -7.61 15.60 24.86
CA GLY A 14 -7.61 17.07 24.96
C GLY A 14 -6.55 17.87 24.18
N CYS A 15 -5.66 17.24 23.42
CA CYS A 15 -4.74 17.97 22.55
C CYS A 15 -4.96 17.56 21.09
N ILE A 16 -5.72 18.37 20.33
CA ILE A 16 -5.65 18.33 18.87
C ILE A 16 -4.25 18.81 18.53
N ALA A 17 -3.35 17.90 18.15
CA ALA A 17 -2.16 18.29 17.43
C ALA A 17 -2.66 19.09 16.22
N VAL A 18 -2.44 20.40 16.25
CA VAL A 18 -2.85 21.29 15.16
C VAL A 18 -1.99 20.88 13.97
N ALA A 19 -2.52 19.98 13.16
CA ALA A 19 -1.93 19.66 11.87
C ALA A 19 -1.80 20.98 11.12
N ASP A 20 -0.61 21.26 10.59
CA ASP A 20 -0.37 22.46 9.80
C ASP A 20 -1.21 22.37 8.52
N LEU A 21 -2.38 23.01 8.54
CA LEU A 21 -3.36 22.94 7.45
C LEU A 21 -3.00 23.99 6.39
N ARG A 22 -2.62 23.52 5.20
CA ARG A 22 -2.46 24.39 4.03
C ARG A 22 -3.75 24.44 3.21
N ARG A 23 -4.17 25.66 2.85
CA ARG A 23 -5.36 25.89 2.01
C ARG A 23 -4.96 25.87 0.53
N ILE A 24 -5.75 25.20 -0.29
CA ILE A 24 -5.64 25.20 -1.75
C ILE A 24 -6.97 25.73 -2.30
N MET A 25 -6.92 26.61 -3.29
CA MET A 25 -8.09 27.06 -4.05
C MET A 25 -8.08 26.34 -5.40
N VAL A 26 -9.20 25.72 -5.77
CA VAL A 26 -9.35 24.98 -7.03
C VAL A 26 -10.64 25.36 -7.71
N SER A 27 -10.63 25.42 -9.03
CA SER A 27 -11.83 25.57 -9.85
C SER A 27 -12.29 24.19 -10.29
N VAL A 28 -13.58 23.90 -10.12
CA VAL A 28 -14.21 22.64 -10.53
C VAL A 28 -15.47 22.96 -11.36
N PRO A 29 -15.88 22.07 -12.27
CA PRO A 29 -17.16 22.22 -12.97
C PRO A 29 -18.32 22.34 -11.98
N SER A 30 -19.30 23.20 -12.28
CA SER A 30 -20.48 23.39 -11.43
C SER A 30 -21.25 22.09 -11.23
N SER A 31 -21.42 21.30 -12.30
CA SER A 31 -22.08 19.99 -12.24
C SER A 31 -21.42 19.03 -11.24
N LEU A 32 -20.09 18.98 -11.22
CA LEU A 32 -19.34 18.13 -10.29
C LEU A 32 -19.50 18.62 -8.85
N LEU A 33 -19.53 19.94 -8.63
CA LEU A 33 -19.77 20.50 -7.30
C LEU A 33 -21.17 20.17 -6.79
N ASP A 34 -22.18 20.19 -7.67
CA ASP A 34 -23.55 19.81 -7.34
C ASP A 34 -23.64 18.33 -6.93
N GLU A 35 -22.94 17.44 -7.65
CA GLU A 35 -22.83 16.02 -7.28
C GLU A 35 -22.17 15.83 -5.92
N VAL A 36 -21.07 16.55 -5.65
CA VAL A 36 -20.37 16.54 -4.36
C VAL A 36 -21.29 16.99 -3.22
N ASP A 37 -22.16 17.98 -3.47
CA ASP A 37 -23.12 18.47 -2.47
C ASP A 37 -24.23 17.47 -2.18
N VAL A 38 -24.74 16.77 -3.19
CA VAL A 38 -25.72 15.70 -2.99
C VAL A 38 -25.08 14.53 -2.23
N PHE A 39 -23.86 14.14 -2.60
CA PHE A 39 -23.11 13.09 -1.93
C PHE A 39 -22.80 13.43 -0.48
N GLY A 40 -22.28 14.64 -0.24
CA GLY A 40 -21.98 15.14 1.10
C GLY A 40 -23.21 15.16 1.99
N ARG A 41 -24.36 15.65 1.49
CA ARG A 41 -25.64 15.62 2.23
C ARG A 41 -26.09 14.21 2.60
N THR A 42 -25.90 13.24 1.71
CA THR A 42 -26.29 11.84 1.95
C THR A 42 -25.47 11.21 3.09
N LEU A 43 -24.21 11.62 3.24
CA LEU A 43 -23.28 11.08 4.25
C LEU A 43 -23.10 11.99 5.48
N GLY A 44 -23.77 13.14 5.53
CA GLY A 44 -23.58 14.14 6.59
C GLY A 44 -22.20 14.81 6.58
N LEU A 45 -21.53 14.85 5.42
CA LEU A 45 -20.20 15.41 5.23
C LEU A 45 -20.26 16.78 4.55
N ASN A 46 -19.33 17.66 4.90
CA ASN A 46 -19.15 18.93 4.19
C ASN A 46 -18.26 18.78 2.94
N ARG A 47 -18.34 19.74 2.01
CA ARG A 47 -17.55 19.78 0.78
C ARG A 47 -16.05 19.54 1.00
N SER A 48 -15.46 20.17 2.03
CA SER A 48 -14.03 20.02 2.31
C SER A 48 -13.67 18.63 2.84
N GLU A 49 -14.57 17.95 3.55
CA GLU A 49 -14.38 16.56 3.97
C GLU A 49 -14.40 15.61 2.78
N VAL A 50 -15.41 15.77 1.90
CA VAL A 50 -15.51 14.98 0.66
C VAL A 50 -14.26 15.15 -0.20
N VAL A 51 -13.83 16.40 -0.43
CA VAL A 51 -12.63 16.67 -1.22
C VAL A 51 -11.38 16.09 -0.57
N ARG A 52 -11.19 16.25 0.74
CA ARG A 52 -10.02 15.68 1.43
C ARG A 52 -9.99 14.16 1.35
N GLU A 53 -11.14 13.50 1.47
CA GLU A 53 -11.22 12.05 1.35
C GLU A 53 -10.94 11.58 -0.07
N ALA A 54 -11.55 12.22 -1.06
CA ALA A 54 -11.30 11.91 -2.48
C ALA A 54 -9.81 12.07 -2.83
N VAL A 55 -9.15 13.13 -2.36
CA VAL A 55 -7.71 13.34 -2.58
C VAL A 55 -6.87 12.26 -1.91
N ARG A 56 -7.18 11.87 -0.66
CA ARG A 56 -6.48 10.77 0.02
C ARG A 56 -6.61 9.46 -0.76
N MET A 57 -7.84 9.09 -1.12
CA MET A 57 -8.12 7.88 -1.88
C MET A 57 -7.38 7.87 -3.22
N PHE A 58 -7.40 8.99 -3.96
CA PHE A 58 -6.68 9.13 -5.21
C PHE A 58 -5.17 8.91 -5.04
N MET A 59 -4.55 9.54 -4.04
CA MET A 59 -3.12 9.39 -3.77
C MET A 59 -2.76 7.96 -3.38
N THR A 60 -3.55 7.32 -2.51
CA THR A 60 -3.32 5.94 -2.07
C THR A 60 -3.41 4.96 -3.23
N GLU A 61 -4.45 5.07 -4.06
CA GLU A 61 -4.63 4.19 -5.21
C GLU A 61 -3.52 4.39 -6.25
N HIS A 62 -3.15 5.64 -6.52
CA HIS A 62 -2.04 5.94 -7.42
C HIS A 62 -0.73 5.34 -6.91
N ALA A 63 -0.41 5.49 -5.63
CA ALA A 63 0.80 4.91 -5.03
C ALA A 63 0.82 3.38 -5.11
N ARG A 64 -0.33 2.72 -4.86
CA ARG A 64 -0.48 1.26 -4.99
C ARG A 64 -0.23 0.80 -6.43
N SER A 65 -0.82 1.50 -7.41
CA SER A 65 -0.63 1.22 -8.84
C SER A 65 0.83 1.36 -9.25
N GLU A 66 1.50 2.45 -8.85
CA GLU A 66 2.91 2.69 -9.15
C GLU A 66 3.83 1.66 -8.50
N LEU A 67 3.55 1.24 -7.26
CA LEU A 67 4.27 0.16 -6.61
C LEU A 67 4.16 -1.14 -7.42
N GLY A 68 2.94 -1.51 -7.86
CA GLY A 68 2.72 -2.68 -8.68
C GLY A 68 3.51 -2.66 -10.00
N LYS A 69 3.57 -1.50 -10.67
CA LYS A 69 4.37 -1.32 -11.90
C LYS A 69 5.85 -1.51 -11.64
N LYS A 70 6.39 -0.92 -10.57
CA LYS A 70 7.80 -1.06 -10.19
C LYS A 70 8.16 -2.49 -9.83
N LEU A 71 7.30 -3.18 -9.09
CA LEU A 71 7.49 -4.60 -8.77
C LEU A 71 7.55 -5.45 -10.04
N LYS A 72 6.57 -5.27 -10.94
CA LYS A 72 6.54 -6.00 -12.21
C LYS A 72 7.81 -5.76 -13.02
N ALA A 73 8.26 -4.51 -13.14
CA ALA A 73 9.47 -4.17 -13.86
C ALA A 73 10.71 -4.86 -13.25
N GLY A 74 10.89 -4.77 -11.93
CA GLY A 74 12.04 -5.40 -11.25
C GLY A 74 12.03 -6.92 -11.37
N TYR A 75 10.86 -7.56 -11.27
CA TYR A 75 10.75 -9.01 -11.49
C TYR A 75 11.05 -9.42 -12.92
N SER A 76 10.61 -8.64 -13.91
CA SER A 76 10.94 -8.90 -15.31
C SER A 76 12.43 -8.70 -15.60
N GLU A 77 13.06 -7.68 -15.01
CA GLU A 77 14.49 -7.42 -15.16
C GLU A 77 15.34 -8.55 -14.58
N MET A 78 14.96 -9.05 -13.40
CA MET A 78 15.69 -10.12 -12.69
C MET A 78 15.24 -11.53 -13.10
N ALA A 79 14.29 -11.68 -14.01
CA ALA A 79 13.65 -12.97 -14.32
C ALA A 79 14.66 -14.06 -14.68
N SER A 80 15.64 -13.75 -15.52
CA SER A 80 16.65 -14.72 -15.94
C SER A 80 17.54 -15.17 -14.79
N ILE A 81 18.00 -14.24 -13.96
CA ILE A 81 18.88 -14.54 -12.82
C ILE A 81 18.10 -15.34 -11.76
N ASN A 82 16.86 -14.95 -11.47
CA ASN A 82 15.99 -15.66 -10.54
C ASN A 82 15.69 -17.09 -11.03
N SER A 83 15.50 -17.30 -12.33
CA SER A 83 15.32 -18.65 -12.91
C SER A 83 16.56 -19.51 -12.73
N GLN A 84 17.75 -18.96 -13.07
CA GLN A 84 19.01 -19.69 -12.93
C GLN A 84 19.29 -20.09 -11.48
N MET A 85 19.10 -19.18 -10.53
CA MET A 85 19.27 -19.50 -9.10
C MET A 85 18.28 -20.57 -8.63
N ALA A 86 17.02 -20.53 -9.10
CA ALA A 86 16.03 -21.56 -8.76
C ALA A 86 16.43 -22.94 -9.33
N GLU A 87 16.92 -22.98 -10.57
CA GLU A 87 17.40 -24.20 -11.20
C GLU A 87 18.62 -24.79 -10.48
N GLU A 88 19.57 -23.94 -10.06
CA GLU A 88 20.76 -24.36 -9.31
C GLU A 88 20.41 -24.97 -7.95
N CYS A 89 19.38 -24.44 -7.27
CA CYS A 89 18.96 -24.93 -5.94
C CYS A 89 18.02 -26.14 -6.00
N ALA A 90 17.39 -26.42 -7.13
CA ALA A 90 16.30 -27.40 -7.25
C ALA A 90 16.67 -28.80 -6.74
N ALA A 91 17.85 -29.32 -7.09
CA ALA A 91 18.27 -30.66 -6.68
C ALA A 91 18.48 -30.77 -5.16
N ALA A 92 19.05 -29.73 -4.54
CA ALA A 92 19.28 -29.71 -3.09
C ALA A 92 17.95 -29.56 -2.32
N GLU A 93 17.01 -28.78 -2.85
CA GLU A 93 15.67 -28.65 -2.28
C GLU A 93 14.90 -29.98 -2.36
N GLU A 94 15.00 -30.70 -3.48
CA GLU A 94 14.37 -32.02 -3.64
C GLU A 94 14.95 -33.05 -2.67
N GLU A 95 16.28 -33.11 -2.52
CA GLU A 95 16.92 -33.99 -1.54
C GLU A 95 16.48 -33.65 -0.10
N ALA A 96 16.46 -32.36 0.26
CA ALA A 96 16.00 -31.92 1.57
C ALA A 96 14.53 -32.28 1.82
N PHE A 97 13.67 -32.14 0.81
CA PHE A 97 12.27 -32.51 0.88
C PHE A 97 12.08 -34.01 1.09
N VAL A 98 12.77 -34.85 0.32
CA VAL A 98 12.72 -36.32 0.46
C VAL A 98 13.19 -36.77 1.84
N ASN A 99 14.28 -36.19 2.34
CA ASN A 99 14.78 -36.50 3.68
C ASN A 99 13.79 -36.08 4.77
N TYR A 100 13.15 -34.93 4.61
CA TYR A 100 12.11 -34.46 5.53
C TYR A 100 10.89 -35.40 5.55
N GLU A 101 10.41 -35.84 4.39
CA GLU A 101 9.31 -36.82 4.31
C GLU A 101 9.69 -38.17 4.93
N ARG A 102 10.93 -38.65 4.69
CA ARG A 102 11.42 -39.89 5.30
C ARG A 102 11.41 -39.83 6.83
N PHE A 103 11.89 -38.71 7.38
CA PHE A 103 11.90 -38.48 8.83
C PHE A 103 10.48 -38.52 9.42
N LEU A 104 9.51 -37.87 8.76
CA LEU A 104 8.11 -37.88 9.21
C LEU A 104 7.46 -39.26 9.14
N ALA A 105 7.86 -40.09 8.18
CA ALA A 105 7.39 -41.47 8.05
C ALA A 105 7.98 -42.43 9.12
N GLY A 106 8.81 -41.93 10.02
CA GLY A 106 9.47 -42.73 11.06
C GLY A 106 10.69 -43.50 10.55
N GLY A 107 11.25 -43.11 9.40
CA GLY A 107 12.58 -43.52 8.99
C GLY A 107 13.65 -42.67 9.68
N ASP A 108 14.78 -43.30 10.04
CA ASP A 108 15.96 -42.60 10.56
C ASP A 108 16.47 -41.52 9.59
#